data_AF-A0A7X9MRG2-F1
#
_entry.id   AF-A0A7X9MRG2-F1
#
_cell.length_a   1.000
_cell.length_b   1.000
_cell.length_c   1.000
_cell.angle_alpha   90.00
_cell.angle_beta   90.00
_cell.angle_gamma   90.00
#
_symmetry.space_group_name_H-M   'P 1'
#
loop_
_entity.id
_entity.type
_entity.pdbx_description
1 polymer ?
#
loop_
_entity_poly.entity_id
_entity_poly.type
_entity_poly.pdbx_seq_one_letter_code
_entity_poly.pdbx_strand_id
1 'polypeptide(L)'
;AGFDVTQQVPIRVRLLRITPEEHVLVVVVHHISGDGFSMGPLTRDVATAYAARAVGAVPEWSALEVQYADYTLWQREVLGDESDPESLLARETEFWRTALADLPEESTLPSDRPRPAVSSYQGASYSFTIDRRVRAGITDLARLSGATEFMVVHAALAVLLSRLSAQSDIAIGTPIAGRGDAALDDLVGMFVNTLVLRTSVDGGVSFGELLDAVRGVDLEAFTHADVPFERLVEVLDPARSQARHPLFQVMLTFQNLAAAEL
;
A
#
# COMPACT_ATOMS: atom_id res chain seq x y z
N ALA A 1 2.47 22.96 9.04
CA ALA A 1 3.79 22.69 8.47
C ALA A 1 4.02 21.19 8.40
N GLY A 2 4.71 20.69 7.37
CA GLY A 2 5.12 19.28 7.25
C GLY A 2 6.14 18.87 8.33
N PHE A 3 6.59 17.62 8.30
CA PHE A 3 7.66 17.13 9.18
C PHE A 3 9.02 17.39 8.54
N ASP A 4 10.01 17.82 9.34
CA ASP A 4 11.41 17.74 8.96
C ASP A 4 12.00 16.49 9.60
N VAL A 5 12.06 15.42 8.81
CA VAL A 5 12.51 14.09 9.26
C VAL A 5 14.00 14.04 9.57
N THR A 6 14.77 15.09 9.23
CA THR A 6 16.20 15.18 9.53
C THR A 6 16.50 15.73 10.92
N GLN A 7 15.51 16.38 11.54
CA GLN A 7 15.71 17.12 12.80
C GLN A 7 15.05 16.46 14.01
N GLN A 8 13.92 15.77 13.83
CA GLN A 8 13.11 15.24 14.93
C GLN A 8 12.42 13.93 14.55
N VAL A 9 12.14 13.09 15.55
CA VAL A 9 11.28 11.91 15.37
C VAL A 9 9.93 12.40 14.83
N PRO A 10 9.45 11.89 13.68
CA PRO A 10 8.38 12.53 12.95
C PRO A 10 7.00 12.08 13.45
N ILE A 11 6.78 12.29 14.75
CA ILE A 11 5.52 12.09 15.47
C ILE A 11 5.05 13.41 16.07
N ARG A 12 3.74 13.68 16.02
CA ARG A 12 3.10 14.79 16.70
C ARG A 12 1.90 14.29 17.47
N VAL A 13 1.84 14.68 18.73
CA VAL A 13 0.71 14.37 19.61
C VAL A 13 0.05 15.67 20.04
N ARG A 14 -1.28 15.71 20.01
CA ARG A 14 -2.10 16.81 20.52
C ARG A 14 -3.28 16.24 21.29
N LEU A 15 -3.51 16.75 22.49
CA LEU A 15 -4.72 16.46 23.25
C LEU A 15 -5.66 17.65 23.13
N LEU A 16 -6.83 17.43 22.56
CA LEU A 16 -7.88 18.42 22.42
C LEU A 16 -8.88 18.20 23.55
N ARG A 17 -9.13 19.22 24.36
CA ARG A 17 -10.16 19.16 25.41
C ARG A 17 -11.49 19.61 24.82
N ILE A 18 -12.49 18.73 24.84
CA ILE A 18 -13.87 19.04 24.43
C ILE A 18 -14.65 19.52 25.65
N THR A 19 -14.61 18.74 26.74
CA THR A 19 -15.19 19.06 28.05
C THR A 19 -14.18 18.73 29.16
N PRO A 20 -14.47 18.98 30.46
CA PRO A 20 -13.57 18.55 31.54
C PRO A 20 -13.31 17.04 31.60
N GLU A 21 -14.22 16.22 31.08
CA GLU A 21 -14.15 14.74 31.13
C GLU A 21 -13.96 14.12 29.74
N GLU A 22 -14.12 14.91 28.66
CA GLU A 22 -14.04 14.44 27.28
C GLU A 22 -12.87 15.09 26.54
N HIS A 23 -12.01 14.24 25.99
CA HIS A 23 -10.81 14.66 25.28
C HIS A 23 -10.65 13.84 23.99
N VAL A 24 -10.04 14.46 22.98
CA VAL A 24 -9.63 13.80 21.73
C VAL A 24 -8.11 13.81 21.65
N LEU A 25 -7.51 12.63 21.64
CA LEU A 25 -6.08 12.46 21.40
C LEU A 25 -5.84 12.33 19.89
N VAL A 26 -5.10 13.28 19.33
CA VAL A 26 -4.66 13.27 17.93
C VAL A 26 -3.19 12.89 17.88
N VAL A 27 -2.90 11.76 17.25
CA VAL A 27 -1.54 11.28 16.98
C VAL A 27 -1.32 11.30 15.48
N VAL A 28 -0.28 12.00 15.03
CA VAL A 28 0.14 12.04 13.63
C VAL A 28 1.54 11.47 13.55
N VAL A 29 1.69 10.35 12.84
CA VAL A 29 2.98 9.72 12.56
C VAL A 29 3.27 9.92 11.08
N HIS A 30 4.48 10.37 10.74
CA HIS A 30 4.92 10.42 9.36
C HIS A 30 5.14 9.00 8.83
N HIS A 31 4.70 8.72 7.60
CA HIS A 31 4.66 7.36 7.03
C HIS A 31 6.06 6.68 6.94
N ILE A 32 7.14 7.47 7.02
CA ILE A 32 8.52 6.95 7.14
C ILE A 32 8.76 6.11 8.42
N SER A 33 7.95 6.32 9.46
CA SER A 33 8.12 5.68 10.77
C SER A 33 7.01 4.71 11.13
N GLY A 34 5.99 4.54 10.28
CA GLY A 34 4.86 3.69 10.56
C GLY A 34 3.91 3.59 9.38
N ASP A 35 3.37 2.40 9.17
CA ASP A 35 2.34 2.09 8.20
C ASP A 35 0.96 1.89 8.84
N GLY A 36 -0.05 1.55 8.03
CA GLY A 36 -1.41 1.30 8.53
C GLY A 36 -1.50 0.20 9.59
N PHE A 37 -0.66 -0.85 9.48
CA PHE A 37 -0.60 -1.94 10.46
C PHE A 37 0.04 -1.50 11.78
N SER A 38 0.98 -0.56 11.72
CA SER A 38 1.64 0.00 12.91
C SER A 38 0.67 0.73 13.85
N MET A 39 -0.50 1.15 13.37
CA MET A 39 -1.46 1.88 14.21
C MET A 39 -2.06 1.00 15.30
N GLY A 40 -2.24 -0.30 15.08
CA GLY A 40 -2.74 -1.23 16.10
C GLY A 40 -1.78 -1.35 17.29
N PRO A 41 -0.53 -1.81 17.09
CA PRO A 41 0.50 -1.88 18.12
C PRO A 41 0.74 -0.53 18.81
N LEU A 42 0.85 0.56 18.05
CA LEU A 42 1.05 1.89 18.62
C LEU A 42 -0.09 2.29 19.58
N THR A 43 -1.33 2.02 19.18
CA THR A 43 -2.52 2.34 19.97
C THR A 43 -2.56 1.52 21.26
N ARG A 44 -2.32 0.20 21.16
CA ARG A 44 -2.23 -0.71 22.31
C ARG A 44 -1.14 -0.30 23.30
N ASP A 45 0.04 0.06 22.80
CA ASP A 45 1.19 0.37 23.63
C ASP A 45 0.99 1.71 24.35
N VAL A 46 0.34 2.68 23.69
CA VAL A 46 -0.09 3.95 24.32
C VAL A 46 -1.13 3.70 25.42
N ALA A 47 -2.13 2.86 25.18
CA ALA A 47 -3.14 2.51 26.19
C ALA A 47 -2.50 1.82 27.40
N THR A 48 -1.59 0.87 27.17
CA THR A 48 -0.84 0.17 28.20
C THR A 48 0.04 1.13 29.01
N ALA A 49 0.77 2.02 28.33
CA ALA A 49 1.56 3.07 28.97
C ALA A 49 0.69 3.97 29.85
N TYR A 50 -0.46 4.41 29.32
CA TYR A 50 -1.38 5.27 30.02
C TYR A 50 -1.93 4.61 31.29
N ALA A 51 -2.43 3.38 31.19
CA ALA A 51 -3.01 2.64 32.31
C ALA A 51 -2.01 2.47 33.47
N ALA A 52 -0.76 2.08 33.16
CA ALA A 52 0.29 1.96 34.17
C ALA A 52 0.65 3.31 34.79
N ARG A 53 0.83 4.35 33.96
CA ARG A 53 1.23 5.69 34.44
C ARG A 53 0.13 6.37 35.25
N ALA A 54 -1.15 6.10 34.95
CA ALA A 54 -2.30 6.65 35.68
C ALA A 54 -2.33 6.21 37.16
N VAL A 55 -1.76 5.04 37.48
CA VAL A 55 -1.64 4.52 38.85
C VAL A 55 -0.23 4.67 39.44
N GLY A 56 0.64 5.45 38.79
CA GLY A 56 2.02 5.67 39.24
C GLY A 56 2.98 4.51 39.02
N ALA A 57 2.60 3.51 38.21
CA ALA A 57 3.45 2.39 37.82
C ALA A 57 4.26 2.71 36.56
N VAL A 58 5.23 1.84 36.26
CA VAL A 58 5.94 1.82 34.96
C VAL A 58 5.25 0.76 34.10
N PRO A 59 4.98 1.02 32.80
CA PRO A 59 4.42 -0.01 31.93
C PRO A 59 5.36 -1.21 31.83
N GLU A 60 4.77 -2.40 31.88
CA GLU A 60 5.47 -3.67 31.68
C GLU A 60 5.14 -4.18 30.28
N TRP A 61 6.18 -4.34 29.47
CA TRP A 61 6.09 -4.89 28.12
C TRP A 61 7.06 -6.07 27.98
N SER A 62 6.68 -7.03 27.14
CA SER A 62 7.67 -7.92 26.55
C SER A 62 8.56 -7.11 25.62
N ALA A 63 9.87 -7.30 25.70
CA ALA A 63 10.77 -6.72 24.71
C ALA A 63 10.43 -7.26 23.32
N LEU A 64 10.46 -6.37 22.31
CA LEU A 64 10.32 -6.77 20.91
C LEU A 64 11.49 -7.68 20.52
N GLU A 65 11.21 -8.75 19.79
CA GLU A 65 12.24 -9.71 19.35
C GLU A 65 13.23 -9.08 18.38
N VAL A 66 12.76 -8.14 17.56
CA VAL A 66 13.55 -7.38 16.58
C VAL A 66 13.16 -5.90 16.58
N GLN A 67 14.06 -5.05 16.12
CA GLN A 67 13.81 -3.64 15.84
C GLN A 67 13.70 -3.39 14.34
N TYR A 68 13.12 -2.25 13.95
CA TYR A 68 13.00 -1.90 12.53
C TYR A 68 14.37 -1.79 11.83
N ALA A 69 15.41 -1.38 12.55
CA ALA A 69 16.78 -1.40 12.03
C ALA A 69 17.24 -2.81 11.64
N ASP A 70 16.93 -3.82 12.48
CA ASP A 70 17.28 -5.22 12.20
C ASP A 70 16.57 -5.70 10.94
N TYR A 71 15.28 -5.37 10.79
CA TYR A 71 14.51 -5.65 9.57
C TYR A 71 15.14 -5.03 8.32
N THR A 72 15.53 -3.76 8.37
CA THR A 72 16.14 -3.09 7.19
C THR A 72 17.50 -3.67 6.81
N LEU A 73 18.29 -4.10 7.79
CA LEU A 73 19.58 -4.75 7.54
C LEU A 73 19.38 -6.15 6.97
N TRP A 74 18.45 -6.92 7.53
CA TRP A 74 18.08 -8.24 7.04
C TRP A 74 17.53 -8.18 5.61
N GLN A 75 16.63 -7.25 5.30
CA GLN A 75 16.06 -7.11 3.96
C GLN A 75 17.16 -6.85 2.92
N ARG A 76 18.12 -5.98 3.25
CA ARG A 76 19.26 -5.71 2.37
C ARG A 76 20.14 -6.94 2.16
N GLU A 77 20.36 -7.75 3.20
CA GLU A 77 21.14 -8.98 3.11
C GLU A 77 20.45 -10.03 2.24
N VAL A 78 19.14 -10.23 2.42
CA VAL A 78 18.34 -11.21 1.65
C VAL A 78 18.20 -10.82 0.18
N LEU A 79 17.99 -9.53 -0.10
CA LEU A 79 17.89 -9.04 -1.48
C LEU A 79 19.19 -9.27 -2.26
N GLY A 80 20.34 -9.20 -1.59
CA GLY A 80 21.64 -9.40 -2.20
C GLY A 80 22.11 -8.20 -3.03
N ASP A 81 23.13 -8.44 -3.87
CA ASP A 81 23.76 -7.40 -4.70
C ASP A 81 23.15 -7.37 -6.10
N GLU A 82 22.77 -6.18 -6.59
CA GLU A 82 22.20 -6.01 -7.93
C GLU A 82 23.15 -6.43 -9.06
N SER A 83 24.46 -6.41 -8.82
CA SER A 83 25.48 -6.86 -9.78
C SER A 83 25.61 -8.38 -9.85
N ASP A 84 25.04 -9.12 -8.89
CA ASP A 84 24.94 -10.57 -8.92
C ASP A 84 23.62 -10.99 -9.61
N PRO A 85 23.67 -11.57 -10.83
CA PRO A 85 22.47 -11.97 -11.57
C PRO A 85 21.62 -13.04 -10.86
N GLU A 86 22.21 -13.78 -9.92
CA GLU A 86 21.50 -14.81 -9.16
C GLU A 86 20.84 -14.25 -7.88
N SER A 87 21.13 -13.01 -7.51
CA SER A 87 20.51 -12.34 -6.38
C SER A 87 19.00 -12.20 -6.57
N LEU A 88 18.27 -12.19 -5.45
CA LEU A 88 16.83 -11.96 -5.47
C LEU A 88 16.51 -10.59 -6.08
N LEU A 89 17.29 -9.56 -5.71
CA LEU A 89 17.17 -8.20 -6.24
C LEU A 89 17.28 -8.18 -7.77
N ALA A 90 18.31 -8.78 -8.36
CA ALA A 90 18.49 -8.78 -9.81
C ALA A 90 17.36 -9.52 -10.54
N ARG A 91 16.95 -10.67 -10.02
CA ARG A 91 15.89 -11.52 -10.61
C ARG A 91 14.52 -10.84 -10.59
N GLU A 92 14.11 -10.30 -9.46
CA GLU A 92 12.82 -9.58 -9.36
C GLU A 92 12.85 -8.28 -10.15
N THR A 93 13.97 -7.57 -10.17
CA THR A 93 14.14 -6.35 -10.97
C THR A 93 13.96 -6.64 -12.46
N GLU A 94 14.51 -7.74 -12.97
CA GLU A 94 14.34 -8.14 -14.37
C GLU A 94 12.89 -8.53 -14.70
N PHE A 95 12.22 -9.24 -13.78
CA PHE A 95 10.78 -9.50 -13.89
C PHE A 95 10.00 -8.18 -14.04
N TRP A 96 10.22 -7.22 -13.14
CA TRP A 96 9.50 -5.95 -13.17
C TRP A 96 9.84 -5.09 -14.39
N ARG A 97 11.09 -5.11 -14.84
CA ARG A 97 11.52 -4.47 -16.10
C ARG A 97 10.75 -5.01 -17.29
N THR A 98 10.56 -6.32 -17.35
CA THR A 98 9.77 -6.97 -18.40
C THR A 98 8.29 -6.66 -18.26
N ALA A 99 7.72 -6.81 -17.07
CA ALA A 99 6.29 -6.61 -16.81
C ALA A 99 5.83 -5.17 -17.07
N LEU A 100 6.69 -4.19 -16.77
CA LEU A 100 6.41 -2.77 -16.89
C LEU A 100 7.09 -2.11 -18.11
N ALA A 101 7.59 -2.90 -19.06
CA ALA A 101 8.17 -2.38 -20.30
C ALA A 101 7.14 -1.57 -21.09
N ASP A 102 7.53 -0.39 -21.59
CA ASP A 102 6.66 0.51 -22.37
C ASP A 102 5.37 0.94 -21.65
N LEU A 103 5.37 0.92 -20.31
CA LEU A 103 4.24 1.38 -19.52
C LEU A 103 3.94 2.86 -19.83
N PRO A 104 2.68 3.23 -20.11
CA PRO A 104 2.32 4.62 -20.31
C PRO A 104 2.68 5.48 -19.10
N GLU A 105 3.37 6.61 -19.34
CA GLU A 105 3.81 7.50 -18.25
C GLU A 105 2.66 8.13 -17.45
N GLU A 106 1.48 8.25 -18.07
CA GLU A 106 0.33 8.95 -17.50
C GLU A 106 -0.99 8.31 -17.93
N SER A 107 -1.84 8.05 -16.94
CA SER A 107 -3.23 7.66 -17.14
C SER A 107 -4.05 8.82 -17.70
N THR A 108 -4.79 8.58 -18.78
CA THR A 108 -5.58 9.60 -19.49
C THR A 108 -7.01 9.73 -18.98
N LEU A 109 -7.21 9.61 -17.67
CA LEU A 109 -8.53 9.74 -17.06
C LEU A 109 -9.14 11.12 -17.32
N PRO A 110 -10.48 11.20 -17.51
CA PRO A 110 -11.17 12.47 -17.67
C PRO A 110 -10.96 13.33 -16.42
N SER A 111 -10.56 14.59 -16.62
CA SER A 111 -10.30 15.53 -15.54
C SER A 111 -11.08 16.83 -15.75
N ASP A 112 -11.58 17.40 -14.65
CA ASP A 112 -12.32 18.66 -14.67
C ASP A 112 -11.40 19.89 -14.86
N ARG A 113 -10.09 19.72 -14.62
CA ARG A 113 -9.09 20.78 -14.59
C ARG A 113 -7.76 20.27 -15.14
N PRO A 114 -6.96 21.14 -15.79
CA PRO A 114 -5.62 20.75 -16.22
C PRO A 114 -4.75 20.35 -15.03
N ARG A 115 -3.88 19.36 -15.24
CA ARG A 115 -2.92 18.91 -14.24
C ARG A 115 -1.91 20.03 -13.94
N PRO A 116 -1.68 20.39 -12.66
CA PRO A 116 -0.66 21.39 -12.30
C PRO A 116 0.75 20.81 -12.47
N ALA A 117 1.75 21.67 -12.67
CA ALA A 117 3.15 21.24 -12.80
C ALA A 117 3.73 20.61 -11.51
N VAL A 118 3.17 20.96 -10.36
CA VAL A 118 3.51 20.42 -9.04
C VAL A 118 2.23 19.99 -8.34
N SER A 119 2.18 18.75 -7.86
CA SER A 119 1.06 18.23 -7.09
C SER A 119 0.89 19.01 -5.78
N SER A 120 -0.33 19.45 -5.50
CA SER A 120 -0.67 20.03 -4.19
C SER A 120 -0.89 18.96 -3.11
N TYR A 121 -1.02 17.68 -3.52
CA TYR A 121 -1.47 16.56 -2.68
C TYR A 121 -2.82 16.78 -1.99
N GLN A 122 -3.59 17.79 -2.41
CA GLN A 122 -4.94 18.00 -1.92
C GLN A 122 -5.87 16.99 -2.58
N GLY A 123 -6.67 16.31 -1.76
CA GLY A 123 -7.66 15.34 -2.20
C GLY A 123 -8.95 15.49 -1.41
N ALA A 124 -9.97 14.73 -1.83
CA ALA A 124 -11.22 14.57 -1.12
C ALA A 124 -11.56 13.08 -1.06
N SER A 125 -12.32 12.69 -0.03
CA SER A 125 -12.80 11.32 0.13
C SER A 125 -14.28 11.26 -0.18
N TYR A 126 -14.67 10.28 -0.99
CA TYR A 126 -16.08 9.98 -1.28
C TYR A 126 -16.37 8.55 -0.84
N SER A 127 -17.33 8.41 0.07
CA SER A 127 -17.72 7.13 0.63
C SER A 127 -19.04 6.68 0.03
N PHE A 128 -19.11 5.42 -0.37
CA PHE A 128 -20.33 4.75 -0.81
C PHE A 128 -20.31 3.30 -0.34
N THR A 129 -21.47 2.66 -0.37
CA THR A 129 -21.64 1.26 0.06
C THR A 129 -21.96 0.36 -1.12
N ILE A 130 -21.32 -0.80 -1.18
CA ILE A 130 -21.67 -1.87 -2.13
C ILE A 130 -22.80 -2.70 -1.53
N ASP A 131 -23.89 -2.87 -2.28
CA ASP A 131 -25.05 -3.65 -1.83
C ASP A 131 -24.68 -5.11 -1.52
N ARG A 132 -25.36 -5.70 -0.53
CA ARG A 132 -25.12 -7.07 -0.06
C ARG A 132 -25.18 -8.10 -1.19
N ARG A 133 -26.09 -7.93 -2.16
CA ARG A 133 -26.22 -8.84 -3.30
C ARG A 133 -24.99 -8.78 -4.20
N VAL A 134 -24.49 -7.58 -4.48
CA VAL A 134 -23.27 -7.39 -5.29
C VAL A 134 -22.07 -7.99 -4.55
N ARG A 135 -21.97 -7.75 -3.24
CA ARG A 135 -20.93 -8.33 -2.41
C ARG A 135 -20.94 -9.86 -2.44
N ALA A 136 -22.12 -10.48 -2.28
CA ALA A 136 -22.25 -11.94 -2.37
C ALA A 136 -21.82 -12.46 -3.76
N GLY A 137 -22.21 -11.76 -4.83
CA GLY A 137 -21.78 -12.10 -6.19
C GLY A 137 -20.26 -12.03 -6.39
N ILE A 138 -19.58 -11.06 -5.78
CA ILE A 138 -18.11 -10.98 -5.78
C ILE A 138 -17.50 -12.20 -5.10
N THR A 139 -17.99 -12.55 -3.91
CA THR A 139 -17.51 -13.72 -3.14
C THR A 139 -17.73 -15.02 -3.92
N ASP A 140 -18.90 -15.20 -4.52
CA ASP A 140 -19.23 -16.38 -5.31
C ASP A 140 -18.35 -16.49 -6.56
N LEU A 141 -18.14 -15.38 -7.27
CA LEU A 141 -17.29 -15.34 -8.47
C LEU A 141 -15.83 -15.62 -8.14
N ALA A 142 -15.30 -15.01 -7.08
CA ALA A 142 -13.95 -15.28 -6.59
C ALA A 142 -13.76 -16.78 -6.34
N ARG A 143 -14.71 -17.41 -5.63
CA ARG A 143 -14.68 -18.85 -5.35
C ARG A 143 -14.75 -19.70 -6.63
N LEU A 144 -15.66 -19.38 -7.55
CA LEU A 144 -15.86 -20.16 -8.78
C LEU A 144 -14.66 -20.08 -9.73
N SER A 145 -13.96 -18.95 -9.76
CA SER A 145 -12.80 -18.72 -10.62
C SER A 145 -11.46 -19.04 -9.95
N GLY A 146 -11.47 -19.53 -8.70
CA GLY A 146 -10.23 -19.75 -7.93
C GLY A 146 -9.41 -18.47 -7.72
N ALA A 147 -10.07 -17.31 -7.72
CA ALA A 147 -9.49 -16.00 -7.51
C ALA A 147 -9.78 -15.50 -6.09
N THR A 148 -9.10 -14.43 -5.68
CA THR A 148 -9.47 -13.70 -4.46
C THR A 148 -10.52 -12.64 -4.78
N GLU A 149 -11.25 -12.18 -3.77
CA GLU A 149 -12.18 -11.06 -3.95
C GLU A 149 -11.45 -9.77 -4.35
N PHE A 150 -10.19 -9.61 -3.93
CA PHE A 150 -9.30 -8.55 -4.39
C PHE A 150 -9.15 -8.59 -5.91
N MET A 151 -8.80 -9.75 -6.48
CA MET A 151 -8.64 -9.92 -7.94
C MET A 151 -9.93 -9.61 -8.70
N VAL A 152 -11.10 -9.97 -8.16
CA VAL A 152 -12.39 -9.63 -8.77
C VAL A 152 -12.62 -8.12 -8.79
N VAL A 153 -12.33 -7.42 -7.69
CA VAL A 153 -12.47 -5.96 -7.60
C VAL A 153 -11.40 -5.25 -8.45
N HIS A 154 -10.18 -5.78 -8.50
CA HIS A 154 -9.11 -5.30 -9.36
C HIS A 154 -9.51 -5.39 -10.84
N ALA A 155 -10.00 -6.55 -11.30
CA ALA A 155 -10.50 -6.70 -12.66
C ALA A 155 -11.64 -5.74 -12.98
N ALA A 156 -12.60 -5.57 -12.05
CA ALA A 156 -13.69 -4.60 -12.22
C ALA A 156 -13.20 -3.15 -12.31
N LEU A 157 -12.20 -2.78 -11.50
CA LEU A 157 -11.57 -1.46 -11.55
C LEU A 157 -10.80 -1.25 -12.85
N ALA A 158 -10.05 -2.25 -13.32
CA ALA A 158 -9.32 -2.18 -14.60
C ALA A 158 -10.28 -1.95 -15.77
N VAL A 159 -11.42 -2.65 -15.82
CA VAL A 159 -12.48 -2.42 -16.82
C VAL A 159 -13.02 -0.99 -16.73
N LEU A 160 -13.32 -0.51 -15.53
CA LEU A 160 -13.81 0.86 -15.34
C LEU A 160 -12.81 1.89 -15.85
N LEU A 161 -11.54 1.78 -15.45
CA LEU A 161 -10.50 2.71 -15.87
C LEU A 161 -10.30 2.66 -17.39
N SER A 162 -10.26 1.47 -17.98
CA SER A 162 -10.17 1.27 -19.43
C SER A 162 -11.30 1.98 -20.18
N ARG A 163 -12.54 1.86 -19.70
CA ARG A 163 -13.70 2.53 -20.30
C ARG A 163 -13.65 4.05 -20.16
N LEU A 164 -13.13 4.57 -19.04
CA LEU A 164 -13.04 6.00 -18.78
C LEU A 164 -11.90 6.67 -19.55
N SER A 165 -10.75 6.01 -19.68
CA SER A 165 -9.57 6.54 -20.38
C SER A 165 -9.55 6.20 -21.88
N ALA A 166 -10.41 5.27 -22.33
CA ALA A 166 -10.33 4.66 -23.66
C ALA A 166 -8.96 4.00 -23.96
N GLN A 167 -8.28 3.51 -22.91
CA GLN A 167 -7.02 2.76 -23.00
C GLN A 167 -7.25 1.30 -22.63
N SER A 168 -6.54 0.38 -23.28
CA SER A 168 -6.57 -1.05 -22.93
C SER A 168 -5.46 -1.45 -21.96
N ASP A 169 -4.38 -0.67 -21.84
CA ASP A 169 -3.27 -0.97 -20.94
C ASP A 169 -3.39 -0.16 -19.63
N ILE A 170 -3.67 -0.84 -18.52
CA ILE A 170 -4.05 -0.23 -17.25
C ILE A 170 -3.08 -0.62 -16.14
N ALA A 171 -2.48 0.38 -15.49
CA ALA A 171 -1.63 0.21 -14.32
C ALA A 171 -2.36 0.62 -13.04
N ILE A 172 -2.48 -0.31 -12.09
CA ILE A 172 -3.06 -0.05 -10.77
C ILE A 172 -2.04 -0.39 -9.70
N GLY A 173 -1.75 0.56 -8.81
CA GLY A 173 -0.93 0.28 -7.63
C GLY A 173 -1.71 -0.48 -6.57
N THR A 174 -1.05 -1.38 -5.83
CA THR A 174 -1.63 -1.97 -4.61
C THR A 174 -0.59 -1.99 -3.49
N PRO A 175 -0.94 -1.54 -2.26
CA PRO A 175 -0.07 -1.76 -1.12
C PRO A 175 -0.14 -3.23 -0.67
N ILE A 176 0.99 -3.75 -0.22
CA ILE A 176 1.11 -5.02 0.49
C ILE A 176 1.70 -4.78 1.86
N ALA A 177 1.34 -5.58 2.87
CA ALA A 177 1.73 -5.33 4.25
C ALA A 177 3.25 -5.39 4.51
N GLY A 178 3.98 -6.21 3.74
CA GLY A 178 5.42 -6.43 3.92
C GLY A 178 5.80 -7.11 5.25
N ARG A 179 4.82 -7.64 5.98
CA ARG A 179 4.99 -8.37 7.25
C ARG A 179 4.81 -9.86 7.00
N GLY A 180 5.91 -10.54 6.68
CA GLY A 180 5.93 -11.99 6.41
C GLY A 180 6.24 -12.85 7.64
N ASP A 181 6.71 -12.24 8.73
CA ASP A 181 7.16 -12.91 9.95
C ASP A 181 6.40 -12.37 11.18
N ALA A 182 5.98 -13.26 12.07
CA ALA A 182 5.25 -12.93 13.30
C ALA A 182 6.05 -12.03 14.25
N ALA A 183 7.38 -12.07 14.21
CA ALA A 183 8.24 -11.16 14.98
C ALA A 183 8.03 -9.68 14.59
N LEU A 184 7.44 -9.43 13.42
CA LEU A 184 7.12 -8.08 12.95
C LEU A 184 5.74 -7.59 13.38
N ASP A 185 4.83 -8.46 13.82
CA ASP A 185 3.41 -8.10 14.03
C ASP A 185 3.23 -6.97 15.06
N ASP A 186 4.03 -6.97 16.12
CA ASP A 186 4.00 -5.97 17.19
C ASP A 186 4.89 -4.75 16.94
N LEU A 187 5.68 -4.76 15.87
CA LEU A 187 6.66 -3.73 15.60
C LEU A 187 6.04 -2.55 14.83
N VAL A 188 6.24 -1.34 15.34
CA VAL A 188 5.94 -0.09 14.62
C VAL A 188 7.07 0.19 13.61
N GLY A 189 6.73 0.36 12.34
CA GLY A 189 7.69 0.59 11.27
C GLY A 189 7.04 0.73 9.90
N MET A 190 7.83 1.11 8.90
CA MET A 190 7.38 1.20 7.52
C MET A 190 7.68 -0.11 6.78
N PHE A 191 6.73 -1.05 6.78
CA PHE A 191 6.87 -2.34 6.11
C PHE A 191 6.09 -2.41 4.80
N VAL A 192 5.06 -1.58 4.65
CA VAL A 192 4.25 -1.56 3.44
C VAL A 192 5.12 -1.36 2.20
N ASN A 193 5.07 -2.31 1.28
CA ASN A 193 5.60 -2.17 -0.07
C ASN A 193 4.44 -1.93 -1.05
N THR A 194 4.74 -1.44 -2.25
CA THR A 194 3.73 -1.19 -3.29
C THR A 194 4.06 -1.94 -4.56
N LEU A 195 3.07 -2.66 -5.11
CA LEU A 195 3.20 -3.38 -6.38
C LEU A 195 2.42 -2.65 -7.48
N VAL A 196 2.88 -2.80 -8.72
CA VAL A 196 2.20 -2.27 -9.91
C VAL A 196 1.55 -3.41 -10.67
N LEU A 197 0.22 -3.42 -10.68
CA LEU A 197 -0.56 -4.44 -11.39
C LEU A 197 -0.94 -3.91 -12.77
N ARG A 198 -0.21 -4.38 -13.79
CA ARG A 198 -0.46 -3.99 -15.18
C ARG A 198 -1.38 -5.01 -15.86
N THR A 199 -2.57 -4.55 -16.24
CA THR A 199 -3.61 -5.38 -16.85
C THR A 199 -3.94 -4.89 -18.25
N SER A 200 -3.89 -5.79 -19.23
CA SER A 200 -4.44 -5.55 -20.57
C SER A 200 -5.93 -5.89 -20.60
N VAL A 201 -6.76 -4.90 -20.91
CA VAL A 201 -8.22 -4.99 -21.01
C VAL A 201 -8.60 -4.99 -22.49
N ASP A 202 -8.83 -6.18 -23.04
CA ASP A 202 -9.38 -6.35 -24.39
C ASP A 202 -10.91 -6.30 -24.34
N GLY A 203 -11.53 -5.42 -25.14
CA GLY A 203 -12.99 -5.33 -25.24
C GLY A 203 -13.66 -6.53 -25.91
N GLY A 204 -12.89 -7.41 -26.56
CA GLY A 204 -13.36 -8.63 -27.21
C GLY A 204 -13.48 -9.86 -26.30
N VAL A 205 -12.87 -9.83 -25.10
CA VAL A 205 -12.89 -10.98 -24.18
C VAL A 205 -14.02 -10.87 -23.14
N SER A 206 -14.44 -12.01 -22.61
CA SER A 206 -15.39 -12.07 -21.51
C SER A 206 -14.74 -11.60 -20.20
N PHE A 207 -15.58 -11.21 -19.23
CA PHE A 207 -15.07 -10.86 -17.89
C PHE A 207 -14.37 -12.04 -17.20
N GLY A 208 -14.81 -13.28 -17.45
CA GLY A 208 -14.18 -14.47 -16.89
C GLY A 208 -12.74 -14.65 -17.39
N GLU A 209 -12.52 -14.50 -18.70
CA GLU A 209 -11.19 -14.54 -19.30
C GLU A 209 -10.29 -13.42 -18.79
N LEU A 210 -10.83 -12.20 -18.63
CA LEU A 210 -10.10 -11.09 -18.02
C LEU A 210 -9.73 -11.38 -16.56
N LEU A 211 -10.65 -11.95 -15.78
CA LEU A 211 -10.39 -12.30 -14.37
C LEU A 211 -9.29 -13.36 -14.25
N ASP A 212 -9.25 -14.33 -15.16
CA ASP A 212 -8.17 -15.31 -15.21
C ASP A 212 -6.82 -14.66 -15.54
N ALA A 213 -6.79 -13.71 -16.47
CA ALA A 213 -5.59 -12.94 -16.79
C ALA A 213 -5.13 -12.09 -15.59
N VAL A 214 -6.04 -11.37 -14.94
CA VAL A 214 -5.78 -10.58 -13.72
C VAL A 214 -5.24 -11.46 -12.60
N ARG A 215 -5.83 -12.65 -12.40
CA ARG A 215 -5.33 -13.60 -11.41
C ARG A 215 -3.88 -14.00 -11.69
N GLY A 216 -3.50 -14.22 -12.95
CA GLY A 216 -2.12 -14.50 -13.34
C GLY A 216 -1.19 -13.33 -13.00
N VAL A 217 -1.52 -12.12 -13.45
CA VAL A 217 -0.75 -10.89 -13.19
C VAL A 217 -0.56 -10.66 -11.69
N ASP A 218 -1.65 -10.74 -10.92
CA ASP A 218 -1.63 -10.49 -9.49
C ASP A 218 -0.76 -11.53 -8.75
N LEU A 219 -0.86 -12.81 -9.12
CA LEU A 219 -0.03 -13.86 -8.53
C LEU A 219 1.45 -13.66 -8.85
N GLU A 220 1.79 -13.37 -10.11
CA GLU A 220 3.18 -13.10 -10.50
C GLU A 220 3.73 -11.88 -9.74
N ALA A 221 2.97 -10.79 -9.66
CA ALA A 221 3.33 -9.61 -8.88
C ALA A 221 3.55 -9.92 -7.40
N PHE A 222 2.64 -10.69 -6.77
CA PHE A 222 2.77 -11.07 -5.36
C PHE A 222 3.94 -12.03 -5.09
N THR A 223 4.40 -12.78 -6.09
CA THR A 223 5.62 -13.61 -5.97
C THR A 223 6.93 -12.86 -6.20
N HIS A 224 6.88 -11.60 -6.68
CA HIS A 224 8.04 -10.75 -6.89
C HIS A 224 7.93 -9.46 -6.06
N ALA A 225 7.65 -9.61 -4.77
CA ALA A 225 7.21 -8.53 -3.91
C ALA A 225 8.29 -8.01 -2.95
N ASP A 226 9.49 -8.59 -3.01
CA ASP A 226 10.58 -8.31 -2.09
C ASP A 226 11.32 -7.01 -2.46
N VAL A 227 11.41 -6.68 -3.75
CA VAL A 227 12.02 -5.42 -4.22
C VAL A 227 11.15 -4.21 -3.82
N PRO A 228 11.72 -3.22 -3.11
CA PRO A 228 11.00 -2.00 -2.75
C PRO A 228 10.56 -1.21 -3.98
N PHE A 229 9.34 -0.65 -3.94
CA PHE A 229 8.80 0.19 -5.01
C PHE A 229 9.73 1.36 -5.39
N GLU A 230 10.33 2.02 -4.40
CA GLU A 230 11.25 3.13 -4.63
C GLU A 230 12.48 2.67 -5.43
N ARG A 231 12.99 1.47 -5.14
CA ARG A 231 14.11 0.89 -5.90
C ARG A 231 13.68 0.56 -7.32
N LEU A 232 12.46 0.04 -7.49
CA LEU A 232 11.91 -0.22 -8.82
C LEU A 232 11.80 1.06 -9.66
N VAL A 233 11.34 2.17 -9.08
CA VAL A 233 11.31 3.48 -9.76
C VAL A 233 12.71 3.94 -10.15
N GLU A 234 13.71 3.76 -9.29
CA GLU A 234 15.10 4.10 -9.61
C GLU A 234 15.66 3.29 -10.79
N VAL A 235 15.35 2.00 -10.86
CA VAL A 235 15.88 1.13 -11.92
C VAL A 235 15.15 1.31 -13.25
N LEU A 236 13.83 1.52 -13.22
CA LEU A 236 13.05 1.77 -14.44
C LEU A 236 13.26 3.19 -15.00
N ASP A 237 13.75 4.12 -14.16
CA ASP A 237 14.00 5.53 -14.47
C ASP A 237 12.91 6.18 -15.36
N PRO A 238 11.62 6.12 -14.94
CA PRO A 238 10.56 6.74 -15.71
C PRO A 238 10.73 8.27 -15.71
N ALA A 239 10.12 8.94 -16.69
CA ALA A 239 10.17 10.40 -16.77
C ALA A 239 9.71 11.06 -15.45
N ARG A 240 10.66 11.73 -14.78
CA ARG A 240 10.42 12.35 -13.49
C ARG A 240 9.44 13.50 -13.62
N SER A 241 8.44 13.52 -12.76
CA SER A 241 7.45 14.58 -12.73
C SER A 241 7.02 14.86 -11.28
N GLN A 242 6.94 16.14 -10.92
CA GLN A 242 6.36 16.56 -9.64
C GLN A 242 4.82 16.60 -9.68
N ALA A 243 4.23 16.38 -10.86
CA ALA A 243 2.79 16.47 -11.09
C ALA A 243 2.05 15.15 -10.90
N ARG A 244 2.76 14.02 -10.87
CA ARG A 244 2.17 12.67 -10.84
C ARG A 244 3.05 11.67 -10.10
N HIS A 245 2.40 10.62 -9.60
CA HIS A 245 3.09 9.45 -9.07
C HIS A 245 3.68 8.61 -10.21
N PRO A 246 4.91 8.08 -10.09
CA PRO A 246 5.53 7.24 -11.11
C PRO A 246 4.77 5.91 -11.25
N LEU A 247 4.82 5.33 -12.46
CA LEU A 247 4.29 4.01 -12.84
C LEU A 247 2.76 3.84 -12.79
N PHE A 248 2.06 4.42 -11.82
CA PHE A 248 0.60 4.38 -11.74
C PHE A 248 0.05 5.65 -11.08
N GLN A 249 -1.23 5.96 -11.34
CA GLN A 249 -1.93 7.10 -10.73
C GLN A 249 -3.27 6.71 -10.09
N VAL A 250 -3.63 5.43 -10.14
CA VAL A 250 -4.76 4.85 -9.42
C VAL A 250 -4.23 3.75 -8.53
N MET A 251 -4.63 3.76 -7.26
CA MET A 251 -4.27 2.74 -6.28
C MET A 251 -5.53 2.04 -5.80
N LEU A 252 -5.49 0.71 -5.74
CA LEU A 252 -6.51 -0.11 -5.10
C LEU A 252 -5.98 -0.58 -3.76
N THR A 253 -6.71 -0.28 -2.69
CA THR A 253 -6.40 -0.79 -1.35
C THR A 253 -7.59 -1.60 -0.86
N PHE A 254 -7.33 -2.83 -0.42
CA PHE A 254 -8.37 -3.75 0.02
C PHE A 254 -8.11 -4.13 1.48
N GLN A 255 -8.81 -3.44 2.39
CA GLN A 255 -8.62 -3.62 3.82
C GLN A 255 -9.66 -4.60 4.36
N ASN A 256 -9.17 -5.70 4.92
CA ASN A 256 -9.97 -6.67 5.69
C ASN A 256 -9.74 -6.54 7.21
N LEU A 257 -9.05 -5.48 7.65
CA LEU A 257 -8.73 -5.27 9.05
C LEU A 257 -9.89 -4.57 9.77
N ALA A 258 -10.16 -4.98 11.00
CA ALA A 258 -11.03 -4.25 11.91
C ALA A 258 -10.39 -2.89 12.28
N ALA A 259 -11.21 -1.86 12.49
CA ALA A 259 -10.73 -0.59 13.00
C ALA A 259 -10.11 -0.76 14.39
N ALA A 260 -8.95 -0.15 14.64
CA ALA A 260 -8.37 -0.08 15.97
C ALA A 260 -9.18 0.94 16.79
N GLU A 261 -9.80 0.50 17.88
CA GLU A 261 -10.49 1.35 18.86
C GLU A 261 -9.69 1.35 20.17
N LEU A 262 -9.62 2.52 20.81
CA LEU A 262 -9.06 2.71 22.16
C LEU A 262 -10.12 2.49 23.22
#